data_AF-A0AAN8RGK9-F1
#
_entry.id   AF-A0AAN8RGK9-F1
#
_cell.length_a   1.000
_cell.length_b   1.000
_cell.length_c   1.000
_cell.angle_alpha   90.00
_cell.angle_beta   90.00
_cell.angle_gamma   90.00
#
_symmetry.space_group_name_H-M   'P 1'
#
loop_
_entity.id
_entity.type
_entity.pdbx_description
1 polymer ?
#
loop_
_entity_poly.entity_id
_entity_poly.type
_entity_poly.pdbx_seq_one_letter_code
_entity_poly.pdbx_strand_id
1 'polypeptide(L)'
;MMARPYLALGRVMRLQTIRRSTSIPTRSLSILHQIPQRTLAPASLVTRVPVRLFSSTPLSSRPSGTVDEELFAKLQHEINVETELGEHEQIPENLKEFLETSQFKLNDKDGMEEVELVRRFGDETVRVIFSIADLNAIDEKLDDPSLYDPEDLPEAGELEGSTKRGAGAEARPAEEDEPEYEEASEPAYPARLNITIEKSTSGALQVEAIAQDGMVIVENVHYHPSVELATAQTAEADWERRGRYVGPPFGNLDEDLQVLLERYLDERGINTALALFVPDYIDYKEQKEYVSWLKNVKSFVQA
;
A
#
# COMPACT_ATOMS: atom_id res chain seq x y z
N MET A 1 -40.45 28.53 -5.23
CA MET A 1 -41.36 28.33 -4.08
C MET A 1 -41.88 26.89 -4.12
N MET A 2 -41.19 25.96 -3.47
CA MET A 2 -41.69 24.63 -3.06
C MET A 2 -40.70 24.10 -2.02
N ALA A 3 -41.17 23.84 -0.81
CA ALA A 3 -40.36 23.26 0.27
C ALA A 3 -40.99 21.94 0.70
N ARG A 4 -40.17 20.93 0.99
CA ARG A 4 -40.59 19.75 1.76
C ARG A 4 -39.51 19.34 2.77
N PRO A 5 -39.89 18.97 3.99
CA PRO A 5 -38.96 18.68 5.08
C PRO A 5 -38.56 17.21 5.13
N TYR A 6 -37.41 16.91 5.74
CA TYR A 6 -37.05 15.57 6.17
C TYR A 6 -37.16 15.43 7.69
N LEU A 7 -37.72 14.29 8.12
CA LEU A 7 -38.07 13.99 9.51
C LEU A 7 -36.87 13.44 10.28
N ALA A 8 -36.66 13.96 11.49
CA ALA A 8 -35.72 13.37 12.44
C ALA A 8 -36.32 12.11 13.09
N LEU A 9 -35.55 11.02 13.11
CA LEU A 9 -35.86 9.81 13.88
C LEU A 9 -34.69 9.48 14.81
N GLY A 10 -34.77 9.98 16.04
CA GLY A 10 -33.81 9.65 17.09
C GLY A 10 -33.98 8.20 17.55
N ARG A 11 -32.87 7.48 17.75
CA ARG A 11 -32.87 6.14 18.35
C ARG A 11 -31.96 6.11 19.57
N VAL A 12 -32.58 6.08 20.74
CA VAL A 12 -31.89 5.93 22.04
C VAL A 12 -31.33 4.50 22.13
N MET A 13 -30.04 4.36 22.41
CA MET A 13 -29.44 3.09 22.84
C MET A 13 -29.02 3.13 24.31
N ARG A 14 -29.17 1.98 24.96
CA ARG A 14 -29.22 1.83 26.42
C ARG A 14 -27.94 1.15 26.88
N LEU A 15 -27.11 1.85 27.65
CA LEU A 15 -25.89 1.30 28.24
C LEU A 15 -26.21 0.12 29.17
N GLN A 16 -25.53 -1.02 28.97
CA GLN A 16 -25.49 -2.12 29.94
C GLN A 16 -24.04 -2.42 30.33
N THR A 17 -23.72 -2.12 31.59
CA THR A 17 -22.42 -2.45 32.21
C THR A 17 -22.35 -3.93 32.59
N ILE A 18 -21.35 -4.63 32.08
CA ILE A 18 -21.02 -6.01 32.47
C ILE A 18 -19.82 -5.99 33.43
N ARG A 19 -20.03 -6.37 34.68
CA ARG A 19 -18.93 -6.67 35.63
C ARG A 19 -18.37 -8.06 35.35
N ARG A 20 -17.06 -8.19 35.15
CA ARG A 20 -16.35 -9.48 35.21
C ARG A 20 -15.80 -9.72 36.61
N SER A 21 -16.09 -10.89 37.18
CA SER A 21 -15.50 -11.37 38.42
C SER A 21 -14.45 -12.45 38.12
N THR A 22 -13.30 -12.34 38.78
CA THR A 22 -12.19 -13.30 38.71
C THR A 22 -12.24 -14.28 39.87
N SER A 23 -12.00 -15.57 39.65
CA SER A 23 -11.63 -16.51 40.70
C SER A 23 -10.54 -17.47 40.21
N ILE A 24 -9.56 -17.70 41.08
CA ILE A 24 -8.42 -18.62 40.90
C ILE A 24 -8.44 -19.59 42.08
N PRO A 25 -8.39 -20.91 41.86
CA PRO A 25 -8.04 -21.85 42.91
C PRO A 25 -6.63 -22.42 42.74
N THR A 26 -5.85 -22.35 43.81
CA THR A 26 -4.50 -22.92 43.96
C THR A 26 -4.52 -24.44 44.07
N ARG A 27 -3.55 -25.14 43.45
CA ARG A 27 -3.27 -26.56 43.72
C ARG A 27 -2.30 -26.72 44.89
N SER A 28 -2.58 -27.65 45.79
CA SER A 28 -1.62 -28.22 46.75
C SER A 28 -1.33 -29.69 46.39
N LEU A 29 -0.17 -30.20 46.83
CA LEU A 29 0.31 -31.56 46.62
C LEU A 29 0.61 -32.23 47.97
N SER A 30 0.25 -33.51 48.14
CA SER A 30 0.63 -34.30 49.32
C SER A 30 0.98 -35.77 49.00
N ILE A 31 2.04 -36.24 49.65
CA ILE A 31 2.78 -37.53 49.54
C ILE A 31 2.56 -38.30 50.87
N LEU A 32 2.45 -39.63 50.99
CA LEU A 32 2.41 -40.80 50.07
C LEU A 32 1.86 -42.03 50.90
N HIS A 33 1.91 -43.26 50.34
CA HIS A 33 2.09 -44.54 51.08
C HIS A 33 0.90 -45.10 51.94
N GLN A 34 0.64 -46.43 52.10
CA GLN A 34 1.08 -47.66 51.40
C GLN A 34 0.27 -48.92 51.89
N ILE A 35 0.31 -50.04 51.13
CA ILE A 35 0.03 -51.47 51.48
C ILE A 35 -1.42 -51.95 51.86
N PRO A 36 -1.76 -53.28 51.84
CA PRO A 36 -2.97 -53.75 51.13
C PRO A 36 -3.92 -54.65 51.96
N GLN A 37 -5.04 -55.12 51.38
CA GLN A 37 -5.48 -56.52 51.57
C GLN A 37 -6.55 -57.05 50.57
N ARG A 38 -6.25 -58.26 50.07
CA ARG A 38 -7.06 -59.38 49.53
C ARG A 38 -8.57 -59.25 49.22
N THR A 39 -8.88 -59.69 47.98
CA THR A 39 -10.03 -60.53 47.54
C THR A 39 -11.47 -60.09 47.83
N LEU A 40 -12.27 -59.91 46.77
CA LEU A 40 -13.16 -60.94 46.22
C LEU A 40 -13.67 -60.51 44.82
N ALA A 41 -14.03 -61.46 43.96
CA ALA A 41 -14.55 -61.17 42.62
C ALA A 41 -16.08 -60.95 42.62
N PRO A 42 -16.59 -60.12 41.70
CA PRO A 42 -17.89 -60.38 41.10
C PRO A 42 -17.82 -60.48 39.56
N ALA A 43 -18.75 -61.23 38.98
CA ALA A 43 -18.79 -61.52 37.55
C ALA A 43 -19.11 -60.29 36.69
N SER A 44 -18.43 -60.17 35.56
CA SER A 44 -18.70 -59.16 34.53
C SER A 44 -19.93 -59.54 33.70
N LEU A 45 -21.09 -58.96 34.00
CA LEU A 45 -22.22 -58.91 33.07
C LEU A 45 -21.96 -57.86 31.99
N VAL A 46 -21.71 -58.32 30.76
CA VAL A 46 -21.48 -57.45 29.60
C VAL A 46 -22.82 -56.96 29.04
N THR A 47 -23.27 -55.80 29.50
CA THR A 47 -24.41 -55.11 28.89
C THR A 47 -23.92 -54.23 27.73
N ARG A 48 -23.92 -54.75 26.49
CA ARG A 48 -23.64 -53.93 25.31
C ARG A 48 -24.78 -52.94 25.06
N VAL A 49 -24.56 -51.67 25.39
CA VAL A 49 -25.43 -50.57 24.94
C VAL A 49 -25.15 -50.32 23.45
N PRO A 50 -26.16 -50.31 22.56
CA PRO A 50 -25.94 -49.97 21.16
C PRO A 50 -25.63 -48.48 21.04
N VAL A 51 -24.39 -48.17 20.64
CA VAL A 51 -24.01 -46.79 20.26
C VAL A 51 -24.76 -46.44 18.98
N ARG A 52 -25.56 -45.38 19.03
CA ARG A 52 -26.23 -44.85 17.83
C ARG A 52 -25.16 -44.28 16.91
N LEU A 53 -24.96 -44.90 15.75
CA LEU A 53 -24.16 -44.32 14.67
C LEU A 53 -24.93 -43.11 14.14
N PHE A 54 -24.47 -41.90 14.48
CA PHE A 54 -24.93 -40.69 13.83
C PHE A 54 -24.38 -40.70 12.40
N SER A 55 -25.28 -40.79 11.43
CA SER A 55 -24.93 -40.73 10.01
C SER A 55 -24.37 -39.35 9.70
N SER A 56 -23.06 -39.25 9.50
CA SER A 56 -22.45 -38.07 8.90
C SER A 56 -22.83 -38.04 7.43
N THR A 57 -23.86 -37.26 7.07
CA THR A 57 -23.98 -36.79 5.69
C THR A 57 -22.65 -36.12 5.32
N PRO A 58 -21.98 -36.51 4.22
CA PRO A 58 -20.87 -35.72 3.73
C PRO A 58 -21.37 -34.29 3.52
N LEU A 59 -20.54 -33.29 3.83
CA LEU A 59 -20.94 -31.90 3.63
C LEU A 59 -21.42 -31.75 2.20
N SER A 60 -22.61 -31.16 2.03
CA SER A 60 -23.06 -30.73 0.72
C SER A 60 -21.93 -29.92 0.11
N SER A 61 -21.50 -30.31 -1.09
CA SER A 61 -20.84 -29.38 -2.00
C SER A 61 -21.66 -28.09 -1.93
N ARG A 62 -21.00 -26.99 -1.55
CA ARG A 62 -21.59 -25.67 -1.78
C ARG A 62 -21.85 -25.60 -3.29
N PRO A 63 -23.00 -25.07 -3.73
CA PRO A 63 -23.13 -24.72 -5.13
C PRO A 63 -22.06 -23.65 -5.39
N SER A 64 -20.99 -24.03 -6.10
CA SER A 64 -20.09 -23.06 -6.67
C SER A 64 -20.93 -22.16 -7.58
N GLY A 65 -20.73 -20.85 -7.48
CA GLY A 65 -21.26 -19.92 -8.47
C GLY A 65 -20.78 -20.34 -9.86
N THR A 66 -21.61 -20.09 -10.87
CA THR A 66 -21.31 -20.46 -12.27
C THR A 66 -20.09 -19.73 -12.84
N VAL A 67 -19.53 -18.77 -12.10
CA VAL A 67 -18.40 -17.91 -12.48
C VAL A 67 -17.15 -18.24 -11.66
N ASP A 68 -17.24 -19.01 -10.57
CA ASP A 68 -16.12 -19.24 -9.64
C ASP A 68 -14.94 -19.95 -10.34
N GLU A 69 -15.25 -20.94 -11.19
CA GLU A 69 -14.25 -21.70 -11.95
C GLU A 69 -13.57 -20.84 -13.02
N GLU A 70 -14.35 -19.99 -13.72
CA GLU A 70 -13.83 -19.05 -14.73
C GLU A 70 -12.93 -17.98 -14.08
N LEU A 71 -13.38 -17.42 -12.94
CA LEU A 71 -12.62 -16.43 -12.17
C LEU A 71 -11.34 -17.03 -11.58
N PHE A 72 -11.41 -18.25 -11.02
CA PHE A 72 -10.24 -18.96 -10.53
C PHE A 72 -9.22 -19.23 -11.65
N ALA A 73 -9.69 -19.65 -12.83
CA ALA A 73 -8.83 -19.88 -13.99
C ALA A 73 -8.16 -18.59 -14.48
N LYS A 74 -8.89 -17.47 -14.54
CA LYS A 74 -8.32 -16.16 -14.91
C LYS A 74 -7.31 -15.67 -13.86
N LEU A 75 -7.64 -15.70 -12.57
CA LEU A 75 -6.71 -15.33 -11.50
C LEU A 75 -5.43 -16.19 -11.50
N GLN A 76 -5.55 -17.50 -11.79
CA GLN A 76 -4.39 -18.37 -11.92
C GLN A 76 -3.55 -18.05 -13.17
N HIS A 77 -4.18 -17.60 -14.25
CA HIS A 77 -3.47 -17.15 -15.44
C HIS A 77 -2.68 -15.87 -15.15
N GLU A 78 -3.27 -14.85 -14.53
CA GLU A 78 -2.56 -13.62 -14.18
C GLU A 78 -1.37 -13.92 -13.25
N ILE A 79 -1.57 -14.70 -12.17
CA ILE A 79 -0.48 -15.08 -11.25
C ILE A 79 0.67 -15.75 -12.00
N ASN A 80 0.38 -16.60 -13.00
CA ASN A 80 1.42 -17.22 -13.81
C ASN A 80 2.16 -16.19 -14.66
N VAL A 81 1.46 -15.29 -15.34
CA VAL A 81 2.07 -14.21 -16.15
C VAL A 81 3.01 -13.36 -15.30
N GLU A 82 2.53 -12.83 -14.17
CA GLU A 82 3.33 -11.98 -13.29
C GLU A 82 4.53 -12.71 -12.65
N THR A 83 4.42 -14.03 -12.43
CA THR A 83 5.51 -14.84 -11.83
C THR A 83 6.50 -15.35 -12.89
N GLU A 84 6.07 -15.60 -14.12
CA GLU A 84 6.93 -16.06 -15.23
C GLU A 84 7.87 -14.95 -15.73
N LEU A 85 7.46 -13.68 -15.63
CA LEU A 85 8.32 -12.52 -15.89
C LEU A 85 9.44 -12.40 -14.86
N GLY A 86 9.17 -12.68 -13.57
CA GLY A 86 10.20 -12.86 -12.53
C GLY A 86 11.00 -11.62 -12.11
N GLU A 87 10.86 -10.50 -12.82
CA GLU A 87 11.63 -9.26 -12.65
C GLU A 87 11.45 -8.61 -11.25
N HIS A 88 10.33 -8.86 -10.58
CA HIS A 88 9.97 -8.23 -9.31
C HIS A 88 10.02 -9.17 -8.08
N GLU A 89 10.51 -10.42 -8.21
CA GLU A 89 10.66 -11.31 -7.03
C GLU A 89 11.88 -10.94 -6.16
N GLN A 90 12.84 -10.19 -6.71
CA GLN A 90 13.98 -9.64 -5.99
C GLN A 90 13.96 -8.12 -6.04
N ILE A 91 14.32 -7.45 -4.94
CA ILE A 91 14.55 -6.01 -4.92
C ILE A 91 15.59 -5.65 -6.01
N PRO A 92 15.29 -4.73 -6.95
CA PRO A 92 16.25 -4.17 -7.91
C PRO A 92 17.59 -3.70 -7.31
N GLU A 93 18.66 -3.68 -8.12
CA GLU A 93 20.03 -3.41 -7.64
C GLU A 93 20.22 -1.96 -7.18
N ASN A 94 19.71 -0.98 -7.94
CA ASN A 94 19.58 0.44 -7.56
C ASN A 94 18.94 0.63 -6.16
N LEU A 95 17.84 -0.08 -5.88
CA LEU A 95 17.15 0.00 -4.59
C LEU A 95 17.98 -0.61 -3.45
N LYS A 96 18.67 -1.73 -3.70
CA LYS A 96 19.62 -2.32 -2.74
C LYS A 96 20.79 -1.37 -2.46
N GLU A 97 21.42 -0.82 -3.51
CA GLU A 97 22.52 0.12 -3.38
C GLU A 97 22.14 1.36 -2.57
N PHE A 98 20.95 1.92 -2.78
CA PHE A 98 20.43 3.01 -1.95
C PHE A 98 20.24 2.57 -0.49
N LEU A 99 19.66 1.40 -0.22
CA LEU A 99 19.44 0.92 1.15
C LEU A 99 20.74 0.56 1.89
N GLU A 100 21.79 0.16 1.17
CA GLU A 100 23.12 -0.11 1.74
C GLU A 100 23.98 1.15 1.92
N THR A 101 23.89 2.10 0.98
CA THR A 101 24.67 3.35 0.99
C THR A 101 24.03 4.42 1.86
N SER A 102 22.70 4.48 1.90
CA SER A 102 21.98 5.44 2.74
C SER A 102 22.02 5.02 4.22
N GLN A 103 21.73 6.00 5.08
CA GLN A 103 21.62 5.76 6.53
C GLN A 103 20.15 5.56 6.94
N PHE A 104 19.26 5.30 5.99
CA PHE A 104 17.85 5.04 6.23
C PHE A 104 17.64 3.54 6.47
N LYS A 105 16.84 3.24 7.50
CA LYS A 105 16.31 1.91 7.73
C LYS A 105 14.90 1.83 7.15
N LEU A 106 14.71 0.93 6.19
CA LEU A 106 13.41 0.57 5.63
C LEU A 106 12.54 -0.18 6.66
N ASN A 107 11.26 0.20 6.73
CA ASN A 107 10.20 -0.42 7.51
C ASN A 107 8.97 -0.57 6.60
N ASP A 108 8.98 -1.63 5.80
CA ASP A 108 7.90 -2.06 4.92
C ASP A 108 7.16 -3.26 5.54
N LYS A 109 5.85 -3.38 5.28
CA LYS A 109 4.97 -4.46 5.74
C LYS A 109 4.09 -4.92 4.59
N ASP A 110 4.13 -6.22 4.32
CA ASP A 110 3.27 -6.88 3.33
C ASP A 110 1.78 -6.60 3.62
N GLY A 111 1.01 -6.22 2.60
CA GLY A 111 -0.41 -5.87 2.69
C GLY A 111 -0.72 -4.49 3.28
N MET A 112 0.28 -3.64 3.46
CA MET A 112 0.12 -2.21 3.80
C MET A 112 0.67 -1.36 2.64
N GLU A 113 -0.04 -0.31 2.24
CA GLU A 113 0.38 0.60 1.16
C GLU A 113 1.52 1.57 1.60
N GLU A 114 1.55 1.91 2.89
CA GLU A 114 2.49 2.87 3.49
C GLU A 114 3.87 2.26 3.76
N VAL A 115 4.92 2.96 3.33
CA VAL A 115 6.33 2.61 3.54
C VAL A 115 7.02 3.69 4.40
N GLU A 116 7.77 3.28 5.43
CA GLU A 116 8.52 4.20 6.29
C GLU A 116 10.04 3.98 6.14
N LEU A 117 10.78 5.06 5.85
CA LEU A 117 12.25 5.12 5.96
C LEU A 117 12.63 5.89 7.22
N VAL A 118 13.43 5.30 8.12
CA VAL A 118 13.85 5.93 9.38
C VAL A 118 15.37 6.09 9.46
N ARG A 119 15.84 7.34 9.63
CA ARG A 119 17.25 7.69 9.85
C ARG A 119 17.41 8.44 11.18
N ARG A 120 18.60 8.35 11.79
CA ARG A 120 18.99 9.22 12.91
C ARG A 120 20.09 10.17 12.45
N PHE A 121 19.99 11.44 12.83
CA PHE A 121 20.94 12.49 12.46
C PHE A 121 21.24 13.35 13.69
N GLY A 122 22.37 13.10 14.35
CA GLY A 122 22.69 13.76 15.62
C GLY A 122 21.69 13.40 16.73
N ASP A 123 21.04 14.40 17.31
CA ASP A 123 19.94 14.26 18.27
C ASP A 123 18.54 14.15 17.62
N GLU A 124 18.49 14.20 16.29
CA GLU A 124 17.27 14.20 15.49
C GLU A 124 16.91 12.80 14.98
N THR A 125 15.61 12.54 14.83
CA THR A 125 15.10 11.36 14.12
C THR A 125 14.31 11.82 12.91
N VAL A 126 14.71 11.34 11.74
CA VAL A 126 14.14 11.67 10.44
C VAL A 126 13.33 10.46 9.97
N ARG A 127 12.05 10.68 9.69
CA ARG A 127 11.16 9.71 9.04
C ARG A 127 10.79 10.25 7.66
N VAL A 128 10.77 9.40 6.66
CA VAL A 128 10.14 9.69 5.37
C VAL A 128 9.06 8.64 5.17
N ILE A 129 7.83 9.08 4.96
CA ILE A 129 6.68 8.22 4.70
C ILE A 129 6.17 8.52 3.29
N PHE A 130 5.93 7.48 2.51
CA PHE A 130 5.33 7.53 1.18
C PHE A 130 4.39 6.32 1.01
N SER A 131 3.51 6.35 0.01
CA SER A 131 2.48 5.32 -0.21
C SER A 131 2.37 4.94 -1.68
N ILE A 132 2.17 3.66 -1.96
CA ILE A 132 1.88 3.16 -3.33
C ILE A 132 0.52 3.66 -3.85
N ALA A 133 -0.39 4.05 -2.95
CA ALA A 133 -1.70 4.59 -3.29
C ALA A 133 -1.66 5.90 -4.13
N ASP A 134 -0.53 6.61 -4.15
CA ASP A 134 -0.37 7.83 -4.95
C ASP A 134 -0.40 7.55 -6.46
N LEU A 135 0.01 6.36 -6.91
CA LEU A 135 -0.13 5.91 -8.31
C LEU A 135 -1.59 5.99 -8.78
N ASN A 136 -2.48 5.32 -8.05
CA ASN A 136 -3.90 5.21 -8.36
C ASN A 136 -4.61 6.58 -8.41
N ALA A 137 -4.10 7.59 -7.70
CA ALA A 137 -4.68 8.94 -7.68
C ALA A 137 -4.26 9.84 -8.86
N ILE A 138 -3.40 9.34 -9.75
CA ILE A 138 -2.91 10.04 -10.95
C ILE A 138 -3.67 9.56 -12.19
N ASP A 139 -3.91 8.25 -12.32
CA ASP A 139 -4.75 7.67 -13.38
C ASP A 139 -6.14 8.33 -13.43
N GLU A 140 -6.78 8.51 -12.28
CA GLU A 140 -8.08 9.20 -12.17
C GLU A 140 -8.09 10.65 -12.71
N LYS A 141 -6.92 11.28 -12.89
CA LYS A 141 -6.79 12.65 -13.46
C LYS A 141 -6.42 12.64 -14.93
N LEU A 142 -5.64 11.66 -15.39
CA LEU A 142 -5.29 11.52 -16.80
C LEU A 142 -6.50 11.10 -17.66
N ASP A 143 -7.48 10.44 -17.03
CA ASP A 143 -8.80 10.13 -17.62
C ASP A 143 -9.76 11.33 -17.75
N ASP A 144 -9.39 12.56 -17.35
CA ASP A 144 -10.24 13.75 -17.55
C ASP A 144 -10.19 14.22 -19.03
N PRO A 145 -11.29 14.10 -19.80
CA PRO A 145 -11.29 14.48 -21.22
C PRO A 145 -11.12 15.98 -21.47
N SER A 146 -11.14 16.82 -20.42
CA SER A 146 -10.88 18.26 -20.53
C SER A 146 -9.40 18.64 -20.53
N LEU A 147 -8.48 17.69 -20.30
CA LEU A 147 -7.03 17.89 -20.46
C LEU A 147 -6.52 17.64 -21.88
N TYR A 148 -7.31 16.97 -22.72
CA TYR A 148 -7.02 16.81 -24.14
C TYR A 148 -7.54 18.02 -24.92
N ASP A 149 -6.68 19.03 -25.13
CA ASP A 149 -6.98 20.09 -26.09
C ASP A 149 -6.91 19.49 -27.51
N PRO A 150 -8.01 19.50 -28.29
CA PRO A 150 -8.00 18.97 -29.65
C PRO A 150 -7.11 19.75 -30.62
N GLU A 151 -6.57 20.92 -30.25
CA GLU A 151 -5.62 21.68 -31.07
C GLU A 151 -4.18 21.11 -31.07
N ASP A 152 -3.80 20.25 -30.11
CA ASP A 152 -2.48 19.57 -30.07
C ASP A 152 -2.43 18.24 -30.85
N LEU A 153 -3.56 17.81 -31.45
CA LEU A 153 -3.56 16.65 -32.36
C LEU A 153 -2.94 17.03 -33.71
N PRO A 154 -1.89 16.33 -34.19
CA PRO A 154 -1.28 16.64 -35.48
C PRO A 154 -2.31 16.47 -36.60
N GLU A 155 -2.53 17.56 -37.35
CA GLU A 155 -3.49 17.65 -38.44
C GLU A 155 -3.27 16.52 -39.45
N ALA A 156 -4.22 15.57 -39.49
CA ALA A 156 -4.15 14.42 -40.39
C ALA A 156 -4.33 14.88 -41.84
N GLY A 157 -3.20 15.14 -42.50
CA GLY A 157 -3.12 15.82 -43.78
C GLY A 157 -4.08 15.29 -44.85
N GLU A 158 -4.87 16.20 -45.41
CA GLU A 158 -5.82 15.92 -46.48
C GLU A 158 -5.11 15.33 -47.72
N LEU A 159 -5.51 14.12 -48.14
CA LEU A 159 -5.13 13.57 -49.45
C LEU A 159 -6.38 13.26 -50.28
N GLU A 160 -6.82 14.26 -51.04
CA GLU A 160 -7.79 14.09 -52.12
C GLU A 160 -7.24 13.13 -53.20
N GLY A 161 -8.07 12.22 -53.69
CA GLY A 161 -7.66 11.19 -54.66
C GLY A 161 -7.94 11.55 -56.12
N SER A 162 -7.12 11.01 -57.06
CA SER A 162 -7.59 10.68 -58.42
C SER A 162 -6.68 9.76 -59.25
N THR A 163 -7.12 8.50 -59.39
CA THR A 163 -7.11 7.63 -60.58
C THR A 163 -6.08 7.84 -61.74
N LYS A 164 -5.15 6.88 -61.97
CA LYS A 164 -5.17 5.92 -63.13
C LYS A 164 -3.84 5.17 -63.39
N ARG A 165 -3.96 3.83 -63.51
CA ARG A 165 -3.29 2.89 -64.46
C ARG A 165 -1.74 2.90 -64.61
N GLY A 166 -1.15 1.73 -64.44
CA GLY A 166 0.10 1.33 -65.11
C GLY A 166 0.69 0.07 -64.51
N ALA A 167 0.95 -0.97 -65.31
CA ALA A 167 1.60 -2.20 -64.85
C ALA A 167 3.10 -2.19 -65.22
N GLY A 168 3.96 -2.74 -64.36
CA GLY A 168 5.30 -3.15 -64.78
C GLY A 168 6.39 -3.15 -63.71
N ALA A 169 6.95 -4.34 -63.50
CA ALA A 169 8.34 -4.62 -63.11
C ALA A 169 8.85 -4.27 -61.70
N GLU A 170 9.79 -5.12 -61.27
CA GLU A 170 10.40 -5.20 -59.95
C GLU A 170 11.34 -4.03 -59.63
N ALA A 171 11.28 -3.55 -58.40
CA ALA A 171 12.43 -2.96 -57.70
C ALA A 171 12.27 -3.22 -56.20
N ARG A 172 13.34 -3.69 -55.55
CA ARG A 172 13.38 -3.83 -54.08
C ARG A 172 13.70 -2.46 -53.45
N PRO A 173 12.96 -1.98 -52.44
CA PRO A 173 13.58 -1.30 -51.31
C PRO A 173 14.39 -2.38 -50.55
N ALA A 174 15.69 -2.22 -50.34
CA ALA A 174 16.26 -1.26 -49.41
C ALA A 174 15.69 -1.50 -48.01
N GLU A 175 16.48 -2.14 -47.16
CA GLU A 175 16.24 -2.20 -45.73
C GLU A 175 16.20 -0.75 -45.24
N GLU A 176 15.02 -0.27 -44.86
CA GLU A 176 14.89 0.99 -44.13
C GLU A 176 15.45 0.71 -42.74
N ASP A 177 16.50 1.46 -42.36
CA ASP A 177 16.95 1.51 -40.98
C ASP A 177 15.74 1.98 -40.15
N GLU A 178 15.08 1.06 -39.43
CA GLU A 178 14.08 1.45 -38.44
C GLU A 178 14.81 2.37 -37.44
N PRO A 179 14.32 3.60 -37.22
CA PRO A 179 14.88 4.41 -36.16
C PRO A 179 14.63 3.64 -34.87
N GLU A 180 15.71 3.26 -34.19
CA GLU A 180 15.68 2.78 -32.82
C GLU A 180 14.96 3.88 -32.02
N TYR A 181 13.68 3.64 -31.73
CA TYR A 181 12.89 4.53 -30.90
C TYR A 181 13.59 4.51 -29.56
N GLU A 182 14.33 5.57 -29.23
CA GLU A 182 14.73 5.86 -27.86
C GLU A 182 13.41 5.87 -27.08
N GLU A 183 13.17 4.79 -26.34
CA GLU A 183 12.00 4.59 -25.52
C GLU A 183 11.96 5.75 -24.55
N ALA A 184 11.08 6.72 -24.83
CA ALA A 184 11.08 7.99 -24.14
C ALA A 184 10.72 7.70 -22.70
N SER A 185 11.75 7.68 -21.83
CA SER A 185 11.64 7.33 -20.41
C SER A 185 10.35 7.91 -19.86
N GLU A 186 9.43 7.04 -19.47
CA GLU A 186 8.12 7.50 -19.00
C GLU A 186 8.35 8.49 -17.84
N PRO A 187 7.64 9.63 -17.82
CA PRO A 187 7.89 10.67 -16.84
C PRO A 187 7.60 10.11 -15.45
N ALA A 188 8.62 10.10 -14.59
CA ALA A 188 8.50 9.58 -13.23
C ALA A 188 7.35 10.29 -12.52
N TYR A 189 6.37 9.51 -12.05
CA TYR A 189 5.17 10.06 -11.43
C TYR A 189 5.52 10.83 -10.14
N PRO A 190 4.79 11.92 -9.83
CA PRO A 190 5.00 12.69 -8.60
C PRO A 190 4.59 11.89 -7.36
N ALA A 191 5.56 11.27 -6.68
CA ALA A 191 5.34 10.54 -5.43
C ALA A 191 5.31 11.48 -4.22
N ARG A 192 4.28 11.38 -3.35
CA ARG A 192 4.17 12.29 -2.20
C ARG A 192 5.02 11.80 -1.04
N LEU A 193 5.77 12.73 -0.45
CA LEU A 193 6.59 12.51 0.73
C LEU A 193 6.00 13.26 1.93
N ASN A 194 5.78 12.53 3.02
CA ASN A 194 5.54 13.09 4.34
C ASN A 194 6.76 12.87 5.21
N ILE A 195 7.59 13.91 5.34
CA ILE A 195 8.88 13.87 6.04
C ILE A 195 8.69 14.43 7.44
N THR A 196 9.02 13.66 8.49
CA THR A 196 8.97 14.13 9.88
C THR A 196 10.36 14.18 10.48
N ILE A 197 10.80 15.35 10.94
CA ILE A 197 12.10 15.59 11.58
C ILE A 197 11.85 15.96 13.04
N GLU A 198 12.21 15.05 13.94
CA GLU A 198 11.92 15.15 15.36
C GLU A 198 13.13 15.58 16.17
N LYS A 199 12.91 16.45 17.16
CA LYS A 199 13.90 16.84 18.14
C LYS A 199 13.40 16.50 19.53
N SER A 200 14.19 15.70 20.26
CA SER A 200 13.84 15.22 21.60
C SER A 200 13.45 16.31 22.62
N THR A 201 13.84 17.56 22.38
CA THR A 201 13.58 18.73 23.23
C THR A 201 12.59 19.75 22.64
N SER A 202 12.30 19.69 21.34
CA SER A 202 11.81 20.84 20.57
C SER A 202 10.68 20.51 19.59
N GLY A 203 9.95 19.40 19.81
CA GLY A 203 8.84 18.99 18.97
C GLY A 203 9.28 18.35 17.65
N ALA A 204 8.46 18.50 16.61
CA ALA A 204 8.71 17.95 15.28
C ALA A 204 8.41 18.96 14.17
N LEU A 205 9.19 18.91 13.11
CA LEU A 205 8.94 19.58 11.84
C LEU A 205 8.38 18.53 10.87
N GLN A 206 7.18 18.74 10.35
CA GLN A 206 6.58 17.89 9.33
C GLN A 206 6.64 18.65 8.00
N VAL A 207 7.22 18.04 6.97
CA VAL A 207 7.40 18.63 5.63
C VAL A 207 6.64 17.78 4.63
N GLU A 208 5.75 18.42 3.89
CA GLU A 208 5.07 17.83 2.74
C GLU A 208 5.87 18.21 1.49
N ALA A 209 6.24 17.21 0.71
CA ALA A 209 7.02 17.38 -0.51
C ALA A 209 6.61 16.36 -1.57
N ILE A 210 7.03 16.58 -2.81
CA ILE A 210 6.87 15.66 -3.93
C ILE A 210 8.25 15.25 -4.42
N ALA A 211 8.47 13.94 -4.60
CA ALA A 211 9.60 13.41 -5.36
C ALA A 211 9.18 13.28 -6.83
N GLN A 212 9.89 13.97 -7.72
CA GLN A 212 9.67 13.92 -9.17
C GLN A 212 10.97 14.29 -9.89
N ASP A 213 11.29 13.62 -11.00
CA ASP A 213 12.45 13.92 -11.87
C ASP A 213 13.80 14.04 -11.13
N GLY A 214 14.00 13.23 -10.07
CA GLY A 214 15.20 13.28 -9.23
C GLY A 214 15.32 14.53 -8.34
N MET A 215 14.25 15.30 -8.17
CA MET A 215 14.14 16.46 -7.29
C MET A 215 13.14 16.22 -6.16
N VAL A 216 13.36 16.88 -5.02
CA VAL A 216 12.36 16.96 -3.93
C VAL A 216 11.81 18.38 -3.89
N ILE A 217 10.55 18.53 -4.28
CA ILE A 217 9.85 19.82 -4.34
C ILE A 217 9.06 19.99 -3.03
N VAL A 218 9.40 20.97 -2.20
CA VAL A 218 8.72 21.21 -0.91
C VAL A 218 7.44 22.02 -1.12
N GLU A 219 6.30 21.49 -0.67
CA GLU A 219 5.00 22.17 -0.74
C GLU A 219 4.68 22.96 0.54
N ASN A 220 4.77 22.30 1.71
CA ASN A 220 4.42 22.88 3.01
C ASN A 220 5.39 22.45 4.12
N VAL A 221 5.54 23.30 5.14
CA VAL A 221 6.38 23.05 6.31
C VAL A 221 5.61 23.38 7.59
N HIS A 222 5.20 22.34 8.32
CA HIS A 222 4.42 22.43 9.55
C HIS A 222 5.30 22.25 10.79
N TYR A 223 5.04 23.04 11.84
CA TYR A 223 5.68 22.83 13.15
C TYR A 223 4.69 22.30 14.19
N HIS A 224 5.03 21.15 14.78
CA HIS A 224 4.27 20.51 15.84
C HIS A 224 5.02 20.59 17.17
N PRO A 225 4.46 21.23 18.23
CA PRO A 225 5.12 21.33 19.54
C PRO A 225 5.35 20.00 20.25
N SER A 226 4.67 18.93 19.84
CA SER A 226 4.84 17.58 20.36
C SER A 226 5.17 16.63 19.21
N VAL A 227 6.13 15.74 19.44
CA VAL A 227 6.48 14.65 18.50
C VAL A 227 5.29 13.71 18.31
N GLU A 228 4.61 13.34 19.39
CA GLU A 228 3.45 12.43 19.36
C GLU A 228 2.34 12.95 18.43
N LEU A 229 2.13 14.27 18.38
CA LEU A 229 1.13 14.90 17.51
C LEU A 229 1.48 14.75 16.02
N ALA A 230 2.76 14.78 15.66
CA ALA A 230 3.21 14.64 14.28
C ALA A 230 3.12 13.19 13.78
N THR A 231 3.39 12.20 14.66
CA THR A 231 3.48 10.77 14.28
C THR A 231 2.26 9.93 14.60
N ALA A 232 1.32 10.39 15.44
CA ALA A 232 0.21 9.55 15.87
C ALA A 232 -0.81 9.32 14.75
N GLN A 233 -0.90 8.07 14.28
CA GLN A 233 -1.93 7.58 13.37
C GLN A 233 -3.27 7.33 14.10
N THR A 234 -3.77 8.34 14.84
CA THR A 234 -5.08 8.27 15.53
C THR A 234 -6.02 9.35 15.01
N ALA A 235 -7.31 9.05 14.95
CA ALA A 235 -8.34 9.98 14.46
C ALA A 235 -8.38 11.28 15.30
N GLU A 236 -8.08 11.19 16.59
CA GLU A 236 -7.96 12.32 17.49
C GLU A 236 -6.76 13.22 17.15
N ALA A 237 -5.58 12.63 16.89
CA ALA A 237 -4.38 13.40 16.53
C ALA A 237 -4.54 14.07 15.14
N ASP A 238 -5.12 13.36 14.17
CA ASP A 238 -5.50 13.90 12.87
C ASP A 238 -6.42 15.12 12.98
N TRP A 239 -7.47 15.00 13.80
CA TRP A 239 -8.38 16.11 14.06
C TRP A 239 -7.66 17.30 14.71
N GLU A 240 -6.75 17.03 15.66
CA GLU A 240 -5.97 18.06 16.35
C GLU A 240 -4.91 18.72 15.45
N ARG A 241 -4.37 18.01 14.45
CA ARG A 241 -3.49 18.58 13.41
C ARG A 241 -4.27 19.50 12.47
N ARG A 242 -5.45 19.07 11.98
CA ARG A 242 -6.33 19.88 11.10
C ARG A 242 -6.79 21.21 11.72
N GLY A 243 -6.82 21.29 13.05
CA GLY A 243 -7.17 22.52 13.79
C GLY A 243 -6.01 23.51 14.00
N ARG A 244 -4.78 23.18 13.58
CA ARG A 244 -3.60 24.03 13.76
C ARG A 244 -3.25 24.82 12.50
N TYR A 245 -2.42 25.86 12.70
CA TYR A 245 -1.84 26.60 11.60
C TYR A 245 -0.73 25.77 10.92
N VAL A 246 -0.87 25.61 9.62
CA VAL A 246 -0.04 24.77 8.72
C VAL A 246 1.12 25.54 8.06
N GLY A 247 1.43 26.74 8.54
CA GLY A 247 2.35 27.64 7.86
C GLY A 247 1.73 28.29 6.60
N PRO A 248 2.49 29.14 5.90
CA PRO A 248 2.19 29.55 4.53
C PRO A 248 2.65 28.46 3.53
N PRO A 249 2.14 28.46 2.29
CA PRO A 249 2.73 27.67 1.20
C PRO A 249 4.23 27.98 1.06
N PHE A 250 5.07 26.95 0.85
CA PHE A 250 6.53 27.08 0.89
C PHE A 250 7.06 28.13 -0.12
N GLY A 251 6.54 28.13 -1.36
CA GLY A 251 6.91 29.10 -2.39
C GLY A 251 6.56 30.57 -2.10
N ASN A 252 5.81 30.87 -1.02
CA ASN A 252 5.55 32.23 -0.54
C ASN A 252 6.57 32.69 0.53
N LEU A 253 7.54 31.85 0.91
CA LEU A 253 8.64 32.21 1.80
C LEU A 253 9.69 33.05 1.06
N ASP A 254 10.53 33.72 1.83
CA ASP A 254 11.72 34.41 1.31
C ASP A 254 12.69 33.44 0.60
N GLU A 255 13.29 33.84 -0.53
CA GLU A 255 14.11 32.96 -1.38
C GLU A 255 15.34 32.39 -0.64
N ASP A 256 16.04 33.21 0.16
CA ASP A 256 17.18 32.74 0.96
C ASP A 256 16.73 31.74 2.03
N LEU A 257 15.52 31.91 2.59
CA LEU A 257 14.93 30.97 3.55
C LEU A 257 14.54 29.64 2.90
N GLN A 258 14.01 29.65 1.66
CA GLN A 258 13.71 28.43 0.91
C GLN A 258 14.98 27.62 0.67
N VAL A 259 16.02 28.25 0.11
CA VAL A 259 17.34 27.61 -0.15
C VAL A 259 17.99 27.06 1.13
N LEU A 260 17.86 27.76 2.27
CA LEU A 260 18.38 27.28 3.54
C LEU A 260 17.58 26.09 4.11
N LEU A 261 16.26 26.04 3.88
CA LEU A 261 15.42 24.89 4.26
C LEU A 261 15.71 23.67 3.39
N GLU A 262 15.86 23.83 2.08
CA GLU A 262 16.24 22.75 1.16
C GLU A 262 17.61 22.16 1.54
N ARG A 263 18.61 22.99 1.80
CA ARG A 263 19.93 22.53 2.27
C ARG A 263 19.87 21.85 3.64
N TYR A 264 19.00 22.30 4.54
CA TYR A 264 18.75 21.63 5.81
C TYR A 264 18.15 20.22 5.62
N LEU A 265 17.31 20.03 4.59
CA LEU A 265 16.75 18.74 4.21
C LEU A 265 17.78 17.82 3.52
N ASP A 266 18.62 18.36 2.64
CA ASP A 266 19.70 17.62 1.96
C ASP A 266 20.73 17.03 2.95
N GLU A 267 21.17 17.81 3.95
CA GLU A 267 22.05 17.31 5.02
C GLU A 267 21.46 16.09 5.77
N ARG A 268 20.13 15.98 5.82
CA ARG A 268 19.37 14.90 6.44
C ARG A 268 19.06 13.75 5.48
N GLY A 269 19.50 13.84 4.23
CA GLY A 269 19.34 12.82 3.19
C GLY A 269 18.01 12.89 2.45
N ILE A 270 17.30 14.02 2.53
CA ILE A 270 16.18 14.32 1.64
C ILE A 270 16.77 15.04 0.43
N ASN A 271 17.15 14.27 -0.58
CA ASN A 271 17.91 14.76 -1.74
C ASN A 271 17.65 13.92 -3.00
N THR A 272 18.38 14.18 -4.08
CA THR A 272 18.23 13.49 -5.38
C THR A 272 18.27 11.96 -5.27
N ALA A 273 19.11 11.38 -4.40
CA ALA A 273 19.14 9.92 -4.25
C ALA A 273 17.84 9.37 -3.64
N LEU A 274 17.23 10.10 -2.70
CA LEU A 274 15.90 9.77 -2.17
C LEU A 274 14.81 9.99 -3.23
N ALA A 275 14.89 11.07 -4.00
CA ALA A 275 13.91 11.40 -5.04
C ALA A 275 13.87 10.38 -6.18
N LEU A 276 15.00 9.75 -6.50
CA LEU A 276 15.07 8.62 -7.44
C LEU A 276 14.63 7.30 -6.79
N PHE A 277 15.02 7.04 -5.54
CA PHE A 277 14.67 5.80 -4.84
C PHE A 277 13.15 5.62 -4.63
N VAL A 278 12.41 6.70 -4.34
CA VAL A 278 11.00 6.56 -3.92
C VAL A 278 10.09 6.03 -5.02
N PRO A 279 10.07 6.58 -6.27
CA PRO A 279 9.31 5.99 -7.37
C PRO A 279 9.72 4.55 -7.66
N ASP A 280 11.02 4.30 -7.87
CA ASP A 280 11.56 2.95 -8.10
C ASP A 280 11.09 1.92 -7.03
N TYR A 281 11.00 2.33 -5.76
CA TYR A 281 10.53 1.47 -4.66
C TYR A 281 9.01 1.29 -4.65
N ILE A 282 8.24 2.32 -5.00
CA ILE A 282 6.79 2.24 -5.12
C ILE A 282 6.41 1.22 -6.20
N ASP A 283 7.03 1.28 -7.38
CA ASP A 283 6.76 0.33 -8.48
C ASP A 283 7.08 -1.11 -8.08
N TYR A 284 8.26 -1.32 -7.47
CA TYR A 284 8.66 -2.61 -6.94
C TYR A 284 7.65 -3.15 -5.89
N LYS A 285 7.14 -2.29 -5.01
CA LYS A 285 6.19 -2.69 -3.97
C LYS A 285 4.79 -2.93 -4.53
N GLU A 286 4.28 -2.07 -5.42
CA GLU A 286 2.96 -2.21 -6.03
C GLU A 286 2.83 -3.56 -6.72
N GLN A 287 3.79 -3.94 -7.56
CA GLN A 287 3.78 -5.23 -8.25
C GLN A 287 3.82 -6.43 -7.28
N LYS A 288 4.60 -6.33 -6.18
CA LYS A 288 4.64 -7.35 -5.13
C LYS A 288 3.30 -7.46 -4.39
N GLU A 289 2.65 -6.35 -4.06
CA GLU A 289 1.33 -6.33 -3.40
C GLU A 289 0.22 -6.80 -4.35
N TYR A 290 0.27 -6.44 -5.63
CA TYR A 290 -0.66 -6.92 -6.67
C TYR A 290 -0.64 -8.45 -6.79
N VAL A 291 0.56 -9.05 -6.89
CA VAL A 291 0.73 -10.50 -6.93
C VAL A 291 0.25 -11.17 -5.62
N SER A 292 0.48 -10.52 -4.47
CA SER A 292 -0.06 -10.95 -3.17
C SER A 292 -1.60 -10.92 -3.16
N TRP A 293 -2.20 -9.83 -3.65
CA TRP A 293 -3.64 -9.67 -3.78
C TRP A 293 -4.26 -10.73 -4.69
N LEU A 294 -3.71 -10.98 -5.87
CA LEU A 294 -4.16 -12.04 -6.78
C LEU A 294 -4.16 -13.41 -6.09
N LYS A 295 -3.08 -13.75 -5.39
CA LYS A 295 -2.95 -15.01 -4.62
C LYS A 295 -4.00 -15.11 -3.50
N ASN A 296 -4.28 -14.00 -2.80
CA ASN A 296 -5.29 -13.93 -1.75
C ASN A 296 -6.73 -14.06 -2.30
N VAL A 297 -7.07 -13.34 -3.37
CA VAL A 297 -8.40 -13.41 -4.01
C VAL A 297 -8.64 -14.80 -4.59
N LYS A 298 -7.66 -15.39 -5.29
CA LYS A 298 -7.75 -16.77 -5.78
C LYS A 298 -8.00 -17.77 -4.65
N SER A 299 -7.30 -17.61 -3.53
CA SER A 299 -7.46 -18.48 -2.36
C SER A 299 -8.85 -18.33 -1.71
N PHE A 300 -9.43 -17.13 -1.75
CA PHE A 300 -10.81 -16.87 -1.30
C PHE A 300 -11.86 -17.49 -2.23
N VAL A 301 -11.69 -17.38 -3.55
CA VAL A 301 -12.60 -17.98 -4.56
C VAL A 301 -12.61 -19.52 -4.48
N GLN A 302 -11.53 -20.13 -4.00
CA GLN A 302 -11.40 -21.59 -3.88
C GLN A 302 -12.08 -22.22 -2.63
N ALA A 303 -12.54 -21.44 -1.65
CA ALA A 303 -12.80 -21.89 -0.26
C ALA A 303 -14.26 -22.24 0.13
#